data_AF-A0A8C9HTL5-F1
#
_entry.id   AF-A0A8C9HTL5-F1
#
_cell.length_a   1.000
_cell.length_b   1.000
_cell.length_c   1.000
_cell.angle_alpha   90.00
_cell.angle_beta   90.00
_cell.angle_gamma   90.00
#
_symmetry.space_group_name_H-M   'P 1'
#
loop_
_entity.id
_entity.type
_entity.pdbx_description
1 polymer ?
#
loop_
_entity_poly.entity_id
_entity_poly.type
_entity_poly.pdbx_seq_one_letter_code
_entity_poly.pdbx_strand_id
1 'polypeptide(L)'
;MSSSRVGLRLAACLLNISEARRKYVVENIAKAALLDKNGKKHPQVSVLNIFSNQDYNRSVITIAASVDKLGSSVLAACLEAFQAIDMEVQEGIHPCLGAVDLIPIYPLSGVTVEECGVVARSKRKFGVICSFLLETIFAN
;
A
#
# COMPACT_ATOMS: atom_id res chain seq x y z
N MET A 1 -7.54 -18.32 35.03
CA MET A 1 -7.61 -18.60 33.57
C MET A 1 -6.89 -17.48 32.84
N SER A 2 -5.61 -17.69 32.50
CA SER A 2 -4.81 -16.69 31.78
C SER A 2 -5.28 -16.67 30.33
N SER A 3 -5.98 -15.60 29.95
CA SER A 3 -6.33 -15.33 28.55
C SER A 3 -5.03 -15.15 27.77
N SER A 4 -4.65 -16.14 26.97
CA SER A 4 -3.57 -16.06 25.99
C SER A 4 -3.92 -15.00 24.93
N ARG A 5 -3.78 -13.72 25.27
CA ARG A 5 -3.70 -12.64 24.30
C ARG A 5 -2.35 -12.79 23.63
N VAL A 6 -2.28 -13.53 22.52
CA VAL A 6 -1.20 -13.35 21.56
C VAL A 6 -1.29 -11.88 21.15
N GLY A 7 -0.42 -11.03 21.71
CA GLY A 7 -0.42 -9.61 21.42
C GLY A 7 -0.29 -9.43 19.90
N LEU A 8 -1.31 -8.86 19.28
CA LEU A 8 -1.33 -8.67 17.84
C LEU A 8 -0.17 -7.76 17.46
N ARG A 9 0.81 -8.31 16.73
CA ARG A 9 1.99 -7.60 16.23
C ARG A 9 1.60 -6.77 15.01
N LEU A 10 1.08 -5.58 15.24
CA LEU A 10 0.42 -4.73 14.26
C LEU A 10 1.35 -3.62 13.74
N ALA A 11 1.28 -3.42 12.44
CA ALA A 11 1.88 -2.28 11.74
C ALA A 11 0.87 -1.73 10.72
N ALA A 12 1.05 -0.48 10.32
CA ALA A 12 0.26 0.16 9.29
C ALA A 12 1.13 0.71 8.17
N CYS A 13 0.57 0.77 6.96
CA CYS A 13 1.11 1.50 5.84
C CYS A 13 0.11 2.58 5.41
N LEU A 14 0.59 3.81 5.23
CA LEU A 14 -0.20 4.90 4.66
C LEU A 14 0.18 5.02 3.18
N LEU A 15 -0.36 4.13 2.36
CA LEU A 15 -0.02 4.05 0.94
C LEU A 15 -0.51 5.28 0.19
N ASN A 16 0.39 6.00 -0.46
CA ASN A 16 0.06 7.21 -1.22
C ASN A 16 0.00 6.87 -2.71
N ILE A 17 -1.13 7.16 -3.35
CA ILE A 17 -1.36 6.92 -4.77
C ILE A 17 -1.78 8.20 -5.49
N SER A 18 -1.41 8.31 -6.76
CA SER A 18 -1.63 9.49 -7.61
C SER A 18 -2.99 9.44 -8.32
N GLU A 19 -4.03 9.12 -7.55
CA GLU A 19 -5.42 9.08 -8.01
C GLU A 19 -6.37 9.44 -6.86
N ALA A 20 -7.37 10.28 -7.13
CA ALA A 20 -8.47 10.59 -6.20
C ALA A 20 -9.84 10.81 -6.89
N ARG A 21 -9.83 11.13 -8.18
CA ARG A 21 -11.01 11.51 -8.98
C ARG A 21 -11.82 10.29 -9.37
N ARG A 22 -11.14 9.23 -9.83
CA ARG A 22 -11.75 7.94 -10.14
C ARG A 22 -11.86 7.10 -8.87
N LYS A 23 -12.93 7.34 -8.10
CA LYS A 23 -13.20 6.63 -6.83
C LYS A 23 -13.10 5.10 -6.93
N TYR A 24 -13.62 4.52 -8.02
CA TYR A 24 -13.57 3.07 -8.21
C TYR A 24 -12.14 2.53 -8.32
N VAL A 25 -11.19 3.29 -8.87
CA VAL A 25 -9.77 2.93 -8.94
C VAL A 25 -9.20 2.87 -7.53
N VAL A 26 -9.41 3.93 -6.73
CA VAL A 26 -8.96 4.00 -5.33
C VAL A 26 -9.54 2.85 -4.50
N GLU A 27 -10.83 2.57 -4.66
CA GLU A 27 -11.51 1.47 -3.96
C GLU A 27 -10.98 0.10 -4.39
N ASN A 28 -10.68 -0.11 -5.67
CA ASN A 28 -10.13 -1.37 -6.17
C ASN A 28 -8.71 -1.60 -5.63
N ILE A 29 -7.88 -0.56 -5.58
CA ILE A 29 -6.55 -0.60 -4.95
C ILE A 29 -6.67 -0.97 -3.47
N ALA A 30 -7.60 -0.35 -2.75
CA ALA A 30 -7.87 -0.68 -1.35
C ALA A 30 -8.37 -2.12 -1.17
N LYS A 31 -9.25 -2.60 -2.06
CA LYS A 31 -9.74 -3.99 -2.06
C LYS A 31 -8.61 -4.98 -2.33
N ALA A 32 -7.71 -4.70 -3.28
CA ALA A 32 -6.56 -5.54 -3.60
C ALA A 32 -5.68 -5.79 -2.37
N ALA A 33 -5.52 -4.78 -1.51
CA ALA A 33 -4.79 -4.92 -0.24
C ALA A 33 -5.38 -6.02 0.66
N LEU A 34 -6.69 -6.25 0.60
CA LEU A 34 -7.41 -7.17 1.48
C LEU A 34 -7.34 -8.63 1.01
N LEU A 35 -6.89 -8.92 -0.21
CA LEU A 35 -6.95 -10.25 -0.80
C LEU A 35 -5.63 -11.01 -0.64
N ASP A 36 -5.73 -12.32 -0.44
CA ASP A 36 -4.59 -13.24 -0.53
C ASP A 36 -4.35 -13.66 -2.00
N LYS A 37 -3.29 -14.47 -2.21
CA LYS A 37 -2.91 -14.97 -3.54
C LYS A 37 -3.99 -15.79 -4.27
N ASN A 38 -5.03 -16.24 -3.58
CA ASN A 38 -6.14 -16.99 -4.13
C ASN A 38 -7.41 -16.13 -4.27
N GLY A 39 -7.30 -14.81 -4.07
CA GLY A 39 -8.44 -13.88 -4.11
C GLY A 39 -9.34 -13.93 -2.88
N LYS A 40 -8.91 -14.53 -1.76
CA LYS A 40 -9.72 -14.58 -0.52
C LYS A 40 -9.34 -13.46 0.44
N LYS A 41 -10.33 -12.91 1.16
CA LYS A 41 -10.10 -11.86 2.16
C LYS A 41 -9.17 -12.37 3.27
N HIS A 42 -8.07 -11.64 3.52
CA HIS A 42 -7.11 -11.99 4.56
C HIS A 42 -7.63 -11.52 5.94
N PRO A 43 -7.77 -12.41 6.95
CA PRO A 43 -8.40 -12.07 8.22
C PRO A 43 -7.57 -11.10 9.08
N GLN A 44 -6.25 -11.03 8.85
CA GLN A 44 -5.31 -10.18 9.57
C GLN A 44 -4.94 -8.89 8.83
N VAL A 45 -5.74 -8.48 7.84
CA VAL A 45 -5.52 -7.24 7.08
C VAL A 45 -6.80 -6.42 7.10
N SER A 46 -6.67 -5.11 7.25
CA SER A 46 -7.79 -4.17 7.22
C SER A 46 -7.38 -2.86 6.58
N VAL A 47 -8.27 -2.28 5.80
CA VAL A 47 -8.16 -0.87 5.37
C VAL A 47 -8.91 -0.06 6.42
N LEU A 48 -8.18 0.80 7.15
CA LEU A 48 -8.72 1.60 8.24
C LEU A 48 -9.30 2.92 7.75
N ASN A 49 -8.73 3.50 6.70
CA ASN A 49 -9.14 4.78 6.16
C ASN A 49 -8.72 4.92 4.68
N ILE A 50 -9.49 5.69 3.92
CA ILE A 50 -9.13 6.19 2.60
C ILE A 50 -9.36 7.69 2.64
N PHE A 51 -8.29 8.47 2.54
CA PHE A 51 -8.37 9.92 2.43
C PHE A 51 -8.02 10.34 1.01
N SER A 52 -8.92 11.05 0.32
CA SER A 52 -8.74 11.46 -1.08
C SER A 52 -8.89 12.97 -1.20
N ASN A 53 -7.94 13.61 -1.89
CA ASN A 53 -7.99 15.02 -2.23
C ASN A 53 -8.05 15.18 -3.76
N GLN A 54 -9.14 15.79 -4.25
CA GLN A 54 -9.45 15.91 -5.67
C GLN A 54 -8.56 16.92 -6.41
N ASP A 55 -8.19 18.01 -5.74
CA ASP A 55 -7.32 19.04 -6.30
C ASP A 55 -5.90 18.48 -6.46
N TYR A 56 -5.44 17.75 -5.45
CA TYR A 56 -4.12 17.12 -5.44
C TYR A 56 -4.08 15.89 -6.36
N ASN A 57 -5.26 15.39 -6.78
CA ASN A 57 -5.45 14.10 -7.44
C ASN A 57 -4.64 12.97 -6.77
N ARG A 58 -4.77 12.89 -5.43
CA ARG A 58 -3.96 12.01 -4.60
C ARG A 58 -4.78 11.43 -3.46
N SER A 59 -4.59 10.14 -3.21
CA SER A 59 -5.22 9.43 -2.09
C SER A 59 -4.20 8.77 -1.17
N VAL A 60 -4.55 8.68 0.10
CA VAL A 60 -3.81 7.98 1.14
C VAL A 60 -4.69 6.85 1.68
N ILE A 61 -4.27 5.61 1.43
CA ILE A 61 -4.95 4.40 1.89
C ILE A 61 -4.21 3.87 3.12
N THR A 62 -4.89 3.84 4.26
CA THR A 62 -4.33 3.33 5.51
C THR A 62 -4.61 1.84 5.64
N ILE A 63 -3.60 1.02 5.43
CA ILE A 63 -3.66 -0.45 5.51
C ILE A 63 -3.00 -0.88 6.82
N ALA A 64 -3.73 -1.58 7.69
CA ALA A 64 -3.20 -2.16 8.91
C ALA A 64 -3.21 -3.69 8.82
N ALA A 65 -2.14 -4.32 9.27
CA ALA A 65 -2.02 -5.77 9.27
C ALA A 65 -1.03 -6.25 10.33
N SER A 66 -0.95 -7.58 10.50
CA SER A 66 0.23 -8.14 11.17
C SER A 66 1.50 -7.82 10.36
N VAL A 67 2.61 -7.54 11.05
CA VAL A 67 3.87 -7.12 10.41
C VAL A 67 4.32 -8.10 9.30
N ASP A 68 4.10 -9.40 9.49
CA ASP A 68 4.43 -10.45 8.53
C ASP A 68 3.64 -10.34 7.22
N LYS A 69 2.38 -9.90 7.31
CA LYS A 69 1.41 -9.83 6.22
C LYS A 69 1.38 -8.47 5.54
N LEU A 70 1.73 -7.40 6.26
CA LEU A 70 1.62 -6.02 5.77
C LEU A 70 2.29 -5.85 4.41
N GLY A 71 3.54 -6.27 4.25
CA GLY A 71 4.25 -6.05 2.99
C GLY A 71 3.62 -6.78 1.78
N SER A 72 2.98 -7.94 1.97
CA SER A 72 2.32 -8.63 0.84
C SER A 72 1.00 -7.97 0.47
N SER A 73 0.26 -7.49 1.47
CA SER A 73 -0.98 -6.73 1.30
C SER A 73 -0.71 -5.40 0.57
N VAL A 74 0.29 -4.66 1.03
CA VAL A 74 0.69 -3.39 0.40
C VAL A 74 1.18 -3.62 -1.03
N LEU A 75 1.97 -4.68 -1.28
CA LEU A 75 2.39 -5.02 -2.64
C LEU A 75 1.20 -5.27 -3.58
N ALA A 76 0.17 -6.00 -3.13
CA ALA A 76 -1.02 -6.25 -3.93
C ALA A 76 -1.74 -4.93 -4.31
N ALA A 77 -1.86 -4.00 -3.36
CA ALA A 77 -2.39 -2.67 -3.61
C ALA A 77 -1.53 -1.89 -4.62
N CYS A 78 -0.20 -1.93 -4.48
CA CYS A 78 0.68 -1.26 -5.42
C CYS A 78 0.55 -1.82 -6.84
N LEU A 79 0.47 -3.14 -7.01
CA LEU A 79 0.31 -3.77 -8.32
C LEU A 79 -0.99 -3.34 -9.01
N GLU A 80 -2.11 -3.29 -8.27
CA GLU A 80 -3.37 -2.75 -8.78
C GLU A 80 -3.23 -1.27 -9.18
N ALA A 81 -2.53 -0.46 -8.37
CA ALA A 81 -2.30 0.95 -8.67
C ALA A 81 -1.49 1.14 -9.96
N PHE A 82 -0.43 0.36 -10.16
CA PHE A 82 0.36 0.39 -11.40
C PHE A 82 -0.42 -0.02 -12.63
N GLN A 83 -1.40 -0.92 -12.50
CA GLN A 83 -2.25 -1.34 -13.63
C GLN A 83 -3.36 -0.34 -13.93
N ALA A 84 -3.91 0.32 -12.91
CA ALA A 84 -5.10 1.15 -13.04
C ALA A 84 -4.82 2.64 -13.23
N ILE A 85 -3.65 3.13 -12.81
CA ILE A 85 -3.28 4.54 -12.88
C ILE A 85 -2.33 4.76 -14.06
N ASP A 86 -2.86 5.40 -15.10
CA ASP A 86 -2.08 5.91 -16.22
C ASP A 86 -1.44 7.25 -15.82
N MET A 87 -0.10 7.29 -15.85
CA MET A 87 0.69 8.46 -15.48
C MET A 87 0.84 9.47 -16.61
N GLU A 88 0.57 9.10 -17.87
CA GLU A 88 0.65 10.04 -19.01
C GLU A 88 -0.48 11.09 -18.96
N VAL A 89 -1.60 10.71 -18.37
CA VAL A 89 -2.79 11.55 -18.20
C VAL A 89 -3.00 12.01 -16.76
N GLN A 90 -2.08 11.65 -15.84
CA GLN A 90 -2.19 12.04 -14.45
C GLN A 90 -1.92 13.55 -14.32
N GLU A 91 -2.89 14.25 -13.74
CA GLU A 91 -2.80 15.69 -13.48
C GLU A 91 -3.35 16.01 -12.10
N GLY A 92 -2.58 16.74 -11.30
CA GLY A 92 -2.93 17.24 -9.98
C GLY A 92 -1.94 18.29 -9.50
N ILE A 93 -2.34 19.17 -8.59
CA ILE A 93 -1.47 20.27 -8.12
C ILE A 93 -0.36 19.79 -7.16
N HIS A 94 -0.43 18.53 -6.71
CA HIS A 94 0.59 17.94 -5.84
C HIS A 94 1.63 17.20 -6.68
N PRO A 95 2.93 17.48 -6.51
CA PRO A 95 3.98 16.73 -7.20
C PRO A 95 3.86 15.23 -6.92
N CYS A 96 3.96 14.42 -7.97
CA CYS A 96 3.97 12.96 -7.87
C CYS A 96 5.25 12.39 -8.52
N LEU A 97 5.69 11.22 -8.05
CA LEU A 97 6.81 10.47 -8.61
C LEU A 97 6.34 9.28 -9.47
N GLY A 98 5.10 8.83 -9.27
CA GLY A 98 4.52 7.71 -10.02
C GLY A 98 3.11 7.38 -9.54
N ALA A 99 2.56 6.26 -10.02
CA ALA A 99 1.22 5.80 -9.60
C ALA A 99 1.14 5.57 -8.08
N VAL A 100 2.25 5.11 -7.50
CA VAL A 100 2.48 4.99 -6.06
C VAL A 100 3.64 5.90 -5.68
N ASP A 101 3.38 6.95 -4.90
CA ASP A 101 4.40 7.93 -4.51
C ASP A 101 5.23 7.47 -3.31
N LEU A 102 4.55 6.98 -2.26
CA LEU A 102 5.15 6.75 -0.96
C LEU A 102 4.50 5.54 -0.28
N ILE A 103 5.35 4.68 0.28
CA ILE A 103 4.97 3.48 1.03
C ILE A 103 5.53 3.54 2.46
N PRO A 104 5.14 4.53 3.29
CA PRO A 104 5.61 4.63 4.67
C PRO A 104 4.98 3.53 5.53
N ILE A 105 5.78 2.94 6.42
CA ILE A 105 5.35 1.87 7.33
C ILE A 105 5.58 2.33 8.77
N TYR A 106 4.54 2.21 9.59
CA TYR A 106 4.52 2.64 10.99
C TYR A 106 4.24 1.46 11.91
N PRO A 107 5.01 1.28 13.01
CA PRO A 107 4.65 0.33 14.05
C PRO A 107 3.39 0.80 14.79
N LEU A 108 2.49 -0.13 15.14
CA LEU A 108 1.30 0.18 15.95
C LEU A 108 1.33 -0.51 17.32
N SER A 109 1.56 -1.83 17.37
CA SER A 109 1.57 -2.59 18.62
C SER A 109 2.47 -3.82 18.50
N GLY A 110 3.36 -4.04 19.46
CA GLY A 110 4.22 -5.24 19.48
C GLY A 110 5.19 -5.38 18.28
N VAL A 111 5.49 -4.27 17.59
CA VAL A 111 6.35 -4.18 16.40
C VAL A 111 7.29 -3.00 16.59
N THR A 112 8.58 -3.17 16.27
CA THR A 112 9.57 -2.08 16.34
C THR A 112 9.75 -1.38 14.99
N VAL A 113 10.38 -0.19 14.99
CA VAL A 113 10.70 0.55 13.77
C VAL A 113 11.67 -0.25 12.89
N GLU A 114 12.61 -0.99 13.49
CA GLU A 114 13.58 -1.83 12.79
C GLU A 114 12.86 -2.93 12.00
N GLU A 115 11.84 -3.55 12.58
CA GLU A 115 11.02 -4.58 11.93
C GLU A 115 10.22 -4.00 10.77
N CYS A 116 9.62 -2.81 10.94
CA CYS A 116 9.01 -2.08 9.83
C CYS A 116 10.04 -1.79 8.72
N GLY A 117 11.27 -1.43 9.08
CA GLY A 117 12.38 -1.24 8.14
C GLY A 117 12.76 -2.52 7.38
N VAL A 118 12.70 -3.69 8.03
CA VAL A 118 12.92 -4.99 7.36
C VAL A 118 11.82 -5.25 6.32
N VAL A 119 10.56 -4.95 6.66
CA VAL A 119 9.45 -5.06 5.70
C VAL A 119 9.69 -4.13 4.52
N ALA A 120 10.01 -2.85 4.76
CA ALA A 120 10.25 -1.85 3.72
C ALA A 120 11.41 -2.20 2.78
N ARG A 121 12.50 -2.77 3.30
CA ARG A 121 13.68 -3.18 2.50
C ARG A 121 13.54 -4.55 1.84
N SER A 122 12.42 -5.24 2.02
CA SER A 122 12.25 -6.60 1.50
C SER A 122 12.22 -6.60 -0.04
N LYS A 123 13.34 -6.93 -0.68
CA LYS A 123 13.45 -7.03 -2.15
C LYS A 123 12.47 -8.04 -2.75
N ARG A 124 12.10 -9.10 -2.02
CA ARG A 124 11.09 -10.07 -2.48
C ARG A 124 9.69 -9.45 -2.60
N LYS A 125 9.39 -8.44 -1.77
CA LYS A 125 8.09 -7.77 -1.75
C LYS A 125 8.15 -6.51 -2.62
N PHE A 126 9.10 -5.62 -2.38
CA PHE A 126 9.17 -4.30 -3.02
C PHE A 126 10.22 -4.18 -4.13
N GLY A 127 11.05 -5.20 -4.36
CA GLY A 127 11.99 -5.21 -5.49
C GLY A 127 11.28 -5.28 -6.85
N VAL A 128 10.09 -5.90 -6.91
CA VAL A 128 9.23 -5.88 -8.10
C VAL A 128 8.74 -4.45 -8.38
N ILE A 129 8.39 -3.67 -7.35
CA ILE A 129 8.00 -2.26 -7.50
C ILE A 129 9.17 -1.43 -8.05
N CYS A 130 10.39 -1.66 -7.58
CA CYS A 130 11.57 -0.96 -8.08
C CYS A 130 11.87 -1.31 -9.55
N SER A 131 11.67 -2.56 -9.97
CA SER A 131 11.81 -2.97 -11.37
C SER A 131 10.74 -2.33 -12.27
N PHE A 132 9.48 -2.28 -11.84
CA PHE A 132 8.42 -1.59 -12.55
C PHE A 132 8.64 -0.07 -12.61
N LEU A 133 9.11 0.56 -11.52
CA LEU A 133 9.50 1.97 -11.53
C LEU A 133 10.61 2.24 -12.57
N LEU A 134 11.63 1.37 -12.65
CA LEU A 134 12.70 1.53 -13.65
C LEU A 134 12.20 1.29 -15.08
N GLU A 135 11.36 0.29 -15.31
CA GLU A 135 10.79 0.04 -16.64
C GLU A 135 9.84 1.17 -17.07
N THR A 136 9.02 1.74 -16.18
CA THR A 136 8.12 2.84 -16.53
C THR A 136 8.83 4.20 -16.65
N ILE A 137 9.92 4.43 -15.91
CA ILE A 137 10.72 5.67 -15.99
C ILE A 137 11.65 5.67 -17.23
N PHE A 138 12.13 4.50 -17.68
CA PHE A 138 13.07 4.39 -18.81
C PHE A 138 12.43 3.86 -20.11
N ALA A 139 11.11 3.68 -20.17
CA ALA A 139 10.39 3.29 -21.39
C ALA A 139 9.98 4.46 -22.31
N ASN A 140 10.47 5.68 -22.06
CA ASN A 140 10.38 6.81 -23.00
C ASN A 140 11.78 7.31 -23.37
#